data_AF-A0A2J7QJJ6-F1
#
_entry.id   AF-A0A2J7QJJ6-F1
#
_cell.length_a   1.000
_cell.length_b   1.000
_cell.length_c   1.000
_cell.angle_alpha   90.00
_cell.angle_beta   90.00
_cell.angle_gamma   90.00
#
_symmetry.space_group_name_H-M   'P 1'
#
loop_
_entity.id
_entity.type
_entity.pdbx_description
1 polymer ?
#
loop_
_entity_poly.entity_id
_entity_poly.type
_entity_poly.pdbx_seq_one_letter_code
_entity_poly.pdbx_strand_id
1 'polypeptide(L)'
;MPIRKKCRFLVQNIVQKVSRENKRHSSFLYTNMRDNLPTRVAQRGELSHIPFGRQNEDYLSSSYFMKSAPCRNFSISSSSRMRFVQFSGTNGGPQRLGVQLTQDSDIIDISGVDSSIPNSLVKFLHAGPEMLEKSKRLVAEGKSLIPLSDVRLLPPVSSPDKIACVGLNYRGHCEEQNRPFPQEPVFFSKWSSCIAGPNAEVKHPSITNELDWEVELAVVIGKRAHAVRPTDAMDHVFGFTVAQDITARDWQKKSRNGGQWLLGKSMDGSCPLGPSVVLKEVVADPYALPICCKVNGVLKQESNTNELIHKIDYIVSFLSHCCTLLPGDVILTGTPAGVGVFRNPQEFLKPGDVIESEIEGIGKLKNTIV
;
A
#
# COMPACT_ATOMS: atom_id res chain seq x y z
N MET A 1 -50.16 36.63 -8.02
CA MET A 1 -48.76 36.99 -8.36
C MET A 1 -47.96 37.84 -7.31
N PRO A 2 -48.08 37.71 -5.96
CA PRO A 2 -47.18 38.46 -5.04
C PRO A 2 -46.15 37.62 -4.24
N ILE A 3 -46.31 36.30 -4.10
CA ILE A 3 -45.52 35.49 -3.16
C ILE A 3 -44.11 35.16 -3.70
N ARG A 4 -43.96 34.94 -5.01
CA ARG A 4 -42.66 34.60 -5.64
C ARG A 4 -41.62 35.74 -5.60
N LYS A 5 -42.05 37.01 -5.53
CA LYS A 5 -41.13 38.15 -5.42
C LYS A 5 -40.57 38.35 -4.00
N LYS A 6 -41.36 38.05 -2.95
CA LYS A 6 -40.91 38.13 -1.55
C LYS A 6 -39.84 37.07 -1.22
N CYS A 7 -39.97 35.84 -1.71
CA CYS A 7 -38.95 34.80 -1.47
C CYS A 7 -37.61 35.09 -2.16
N ARG A 8 -37.61 35.67 -3.36
CA ARG A 8 -36.36 36.04 -4.07
C ARG A 8 -35.57 37.13 -3.32
N PHE A 9 -36.27 38.10 -2.72
CA PHE A 9 -35.65 39.18 -1.97
C PHE A 9 -35.06 38.70 -0.63
N LEU A 10 -35.70 37.73 0.02
CA LEU A 10 -35.20 37.17 1.29
C LEU A 10 -33.91 36.37 1.08
N VAL A 11 -33.84 35.57 0.01
CA VAL A 11 -32.66 34.74 -0.29
C VAL A 11 -31.45 35.60 -0.68
N GLN A 12 -31.63 36.67 -1.47
CA GLN A 12 -30.51 37.56 -1.82
C GLN A 12 -29.92 38.30 -0.62
N ASN A 13 -30.74 38.69 0.36
CA ASN A 13 -30.25 39.37 1.57
C ASN A 13 -29.48 38.44 2.50
N ILE A 14 -29.88 37.16 2.60
CA ILE A 14 -29.16 36.16 3.39
C ILE A 14 -27.77 35.87 2.79
N VAL A 15 -27.69 35.71 1.46
CA VAL A 15 -26.41 35.45 0.76
C VAL A 15 -25.44 36.63 0.91
N GLN A 16 -25.93 37.87 0.85
CA GLN A 16 -25.07 39.05 1.06
C GLN A 16 -24.61 39.19 2.52
N LYS A 17 -25.42 38.80 3.51
CA LYS A 17 -25.05 38.87 4.93
C LYS A 17 -23.95 37.86 5.28
N VAL A 18 -24.09 36.62 4.80
CA VAL A 18 -23.07 35.55 4.97
C VAL A 18 -21.74 35.92 4.31
N SER A 19 -21.77 36.55 3.12
CA SER A 19 -20.55 37.01 2.44
C SER A 19 -19.81 38.12 3.21
N ARG A 20 -20.54 39.02 3.88
CA ARG A 20 -19.95 40.10 4.70
C ARG A 20 -19.36 39.59 6.02
N GLU A 21 -19.97 38.59 6.64
CA GLU A 21 -19.45 37.97 7.88
C GLU A 21 -18.17 37.15 7.62
N ASN A 22 -18.09 36.43 6.50
CA ASN A 22 -16.88 35.70 6.12
C ASN A 22 -15.68 36.60 5.81
N LYS A 23 -15.92 37.79 5.21
CA LYS A 23 -14.85 38.78 4.98
C LYS A 23 -14.31 39.40 6.28
N ARG A 24 -15.16 39.54 7.32
CA ARG A 24 -14.71 40.04 8.63
C ARG A 24 -13.89 39.01 9.41
N HIS A 25 -14.24 37.72 9.32
CA HIS A 25 -13.45 36.64 9.95
C HIS A 25 -12.07 36.46 9.31
N SER A 26 -11.97 36.57 7.98
CA SER A 26 -10.68 36.50 7.27
C SER A 26 -9.74 37.66 7.64
N SER A 27 -10.26 38.86 7.88
CA SER A 27 -9.45 40.02 8.28
C SER A 27 -8.91 39.90 9.71
N PHE A 28 -9.61 39.20 10.61
CA PHE A 28 -9.21 39.09 12.02
C PHE A 28 -8.07 38.06 12.22
N LEU A 29 -8.01 37.04 11.37
CA LEU A 29 -6.97 36.01 11.44
C LEU A 29 -5.61 36.46 10.86
N TYR A 30 -5.60 37.48 9.99
CA TYR A 30 -4.36 37.96 9.36
C TYR A 30 -3.57 38.99 10.19
N THR A 31 -4.16 39.58 11.24
CA THR A 31 -3.49 40.61 12.05
C THR A 31 -2.72 40.06 13.25
N ASN A 32 -2.99 38.82 13.68
CA ASN A 32 -2.42 38.25 14.92
C ASN A 32 -1.22 37.31 14.73
N MET A 33 -0.61 37.24 13.53
CA MET A 33 0.57 36.38 13.27
C MET A 33 1.87 37.15 12.99
N ARG A 34 1.95 38.45 13.30
CA ARG A 34 3.16 39.25 13.01
C ARG A 34 4.05 39.63 14.19
N ASP A 35 3.65 39.40 15.42
CA ASP A 35 4.48 39.74 16.58
C ASP A 35 4.57 38.55 17.53
N ASN A 36 5.69 37.80 17.46
CA ASN A 36 6.38 37.16 18.59
C ASN A 36 7.40 36.10 18.10
N LEU A 37 8.68 36.48 18.04
CA LEU A 37 9.82 35.54 18.03
C LEU A 37 11.00 36.19 18.75
N PRO A 38 11.51 35.61 19.87
CA PRO A 38 12.69 36.12 20.54
C PRO A 38 13.98 35.49 19.98
N THR A 39 14.96 36.34 19.73
CA THR A 39 16.36 36.05 19.37
C THR A 39 17.13 35.41 20.53
N ARG A 40 17.87 34.33 20.26
CA ARG A 40 19.03 33.93 21.08
C ARG A 40 20.20 33.47 20.22
N VAL A 41 21.34 34.09 20.53
CA VAL A 41 22.69 33.91 20.01
C VAL A 41 23.32 32.66 20.63
N ALA A 42 24.08 31.87 19.87
CA ALA A 42 25.01 30.87 20.41
C ALA A 42 26.35 30.91 19.65
N GLN A 43 27.42 30.99 20.45
CA GLN A 43 28.82 31.15 20.07
C GLN A 43 29.48 29.83 19.62
N ARG A 44 30.57 29.99 18.87
CA ARG A 44 31.53 28.97 18.41
C ARG A 44 32.27 28.26 19.55
N GLY A 45 32.69 27.02 19.29
CA GLY A 45 33.78 26.33 20.00
C GLY A 45 34.22 25.08 19.24
N GLU A 46 35.45 25.11 18.68
CA GLU A 46 36.18 23.99 18.06
C GLU A 46 37.13 23.30 19.05
N LEU A 47 37.70 22.16 18.60
CA LEU A 47 38.84 21.36 19.11
C LEU A 47 38.43 20.18 20.03
N SER A 48 38.95 18.94 19.91
CA SER A 48 40.19 18.43 19.33
C SER A 48 40.15 16.89 19.16
N HIS A 49 40.92 16.37 18.18
CA HIS A 49 41.27 14.97 17.95
C HIS A 49 42.20 14.35 19.01
N ILE A 50 42.08 13.04 19.27
CA ILE A 50 43.11 12.16 19.87
C ILE A 50 43.06 10.78 19.16
N PRO A 51 44.20 10.17 18.75
CA PRO A 51 44.25 8.83 18.13
C PRO A 51 44.82 7.74 19.06
N PHE A 52 44.44 6.49 18.81
CA PHE A 52 45.10 5.25 19.25
C PHE A 52 45.06 4.30 18.03
N GLY A 53 46.07 3.53 17.63
CA GLY A 53 47.18 2.91 18.33
C GLY A 53 47.14 1.41 17.98
N ARG A 54 47.99 0.95 17.04
CA ARG A 54 48.17 -0.47 16.67
C ARG A 54 48.90 -1.22 17.80
N GLN A 55 48.61 -2.51 17.97
CA GLN A 55 49.65 -3.57 17.99
C GLN A 55 49.07 -4.98 17.93
N ASN A 56 49.89 -5.86 17.35
CA ASN A 56 49.72 -7.29 17.09
C ASN A 56 49.77 -8.14 18.37
N GLU A 57 49.29 -9.39 18.31
CA GLU A 57 50.15 -10.58 18.50
C GLU A 57 49.42 -11.91 18.28
N ASP A 58 50.22 -12.87 17.86
CA ASP A 58 49.92 -14.23 17.40
C ASP A 58 49.82 -15.28 18.54
N TYR A 59 49.38 -16.48 18.13
CA TYR A 59 49.80 -17.84 18.56
C TYR A 59 48.88 -18.71 19.45
N LEU A 60 48.92 -20.02 19.07
CA LEU A 60 48.53 -21.27 19.74
C LEU A 60 47.06 -21.74 19.58
N SER A 61 46.72 -23.04 19.53
CA SER A 61 47.31 -24.31 19.11
C SER A 61 46.26 -25.39 19.42
N SER A 62 46.04 -26.32 18.49
CA SER A 62 45.52 -27.71 18.61
C SER A 62 44.47 -28.15 19.68
N SER A 63 43.35 -28.64 19.13
CA SER A 63 42.68 -29.93 19.39
C SER A 63 42.11 -30.28 20.79
N TYR A 64 40.77 -30.28 20.88
CA TYR A 64 39.98 -31.32 21.56
C TYR A 64 38.64 -31.52 20.82
N PHE A 65 38.52 -32.61 20.07
CA PHE A 65 37.26 -33.02 19.43
C PHE A 65 36.43 -33.84 20.42
N MET A 66 35.45 -33.21 21.08
CA MET A 66 34.30 -33.93 21.64
C MET A 66 33.19 -33.95 20.58
N LYS A 67 32.79 -35.14 20.14
CA LYS A 67 31.63 -35.33 19.25
C LYS A 67 30.35 -35.01 20.04
N SER A 68 29.84 -33.78 19.89
CA SER A 68 28.48 -33.43 20.27
C SER A 68 27.49 -34.05 19.28
N ALA A 69 26.43 -34.68 19.78
CA ALA A 69 25.28 -35.13 18.99
C ALA A 69 24.74 -33.97 18.12
N PRO A 70 24.18 -34.25 16.92
CA PRO A 70 23.70 -33.20 16.03
C PRO A 70 22.47 -32.53 16.65
N CYS A 71 22.68 -31.36 17.27
CA CYS A 71 21.62 -30.44 17.58
C CYS A 71 21.08 -29.94 16.23
N ARG A 72 19.83 -30.29 15.91
CA ARG A 72 19.15 -29.73 14.73
C ARG A 72 19.00 -28.24 14.97
N ASN A 73 19.87 -27.44 14.37
CA ASN A 73 19.72 -26.00 14.33
C ASN A 73 18.45 -25.69 13.53
N PHE A 74 17.34 -25.42 14.22
CA PHE A 74 16.20 -24.75 13.61
C PHE A 74 16.68 -23.37 13.19
N SER A 75 16.86 -23.15 11.89
CA SER A 75 17.17 -21.83 11.38
C SER A 75 15.99 -20.91 11.66
N ILE A 76 16.16 -19.98 12.60
CA ILE A 76 15.19 -18.91 12.87
C ILE A 76 15.03 -18.02 11.62
N SER A 77 15.95 -18.07 10.65
CA SER A 77 15.96 -17.22 9.44
C SER A 77 14.90 -17.57 8.40
N SER A 78 14.26 -18.74 8.44
CA SER A 78 13.13 -19.05 7.54
C SER A 78 11.81 -18.50 8.07
N SER A 79 11.62 -18.47 9.40
CA SER A 79 10.40 -17.97 10.06
C SER A 79 10.20 -16.45 9.90
N SER A 80 11.24 -15.71 9.56
CA SER A 80 11.15 -14.28 9.25
C SER A 80 10.79 -14.00 7.79
N ARG A 81 10.93 -14.98 6.88
CA ARG A 81 10.73 -14.83 5.42
C ARG A 81 9.30 -15.12 4.93
N MET A 82 8.31 -14.89 5.78
CA MET A 82 6.93 -15.29 5.49
C MET A 82 6.25 -14.35 4.51
N ARG A 83 5.60 -14.96 3.50
CA ARG A 83 4.71 -14.30 2.54
C ARG A 83 3.33 -14.91 2.68
N PHE A 84 2.37 -14.16 3.18
CA PHE A 84 1.01 -14.65 3.43
C PHE A 84 0.22 -14.70 2.13
N VAL A 85 -0.35 -15.86 1.84
CA VAL A 85 -1.19 -16.10 0.66
C VAL A 85 -2.55 -16.62 1.07
N GLN A 86 -3.59 -16.24 0.34
CA GLN A 86 -4.89 -16.90 0.41
C GLN A 86 -5.04 -17.76 -0.85
N PHE A 87 -5.58 -18.96 -0.70
CA PHE A 87 -5.70 -19.89 -1.83
C PHE A 87 -6.90 -20.81 -1.69
N SER A 88 -7.30 -21.44 -2.80
CA SER A 88 -8.20 -22.59 -2.86
C SER A 88 -7.56 -23.69 -3.70
N GLY A 89 -8.05 -24.93 -3.60
CA GLY A 89 -7.62 -25.98 -4.52
C GLY A 89 -8.02 -25.67 -5.97
N THR A 90 -7.26 -26.15 -6.94
CA THR A 90 -7.63 -26.06 -8.37
C THR A 90 -8.94 -26.78 -8.68
N ASN A 91 -9.23 -27.85 -7.94
CA ASN A 91 -10.49 -28.60 -7.99
C ASN A 91 -11.59 -28.02 -7.10
N GLY A 92 -11.43 -26.78 -6.62
CA GLY A 92 -12.34 -26.12 -5.68
C GLY A 92 -11.99 -26.38 -4.21
N GLY A 93 -12.97 -26.14 -3.33
CA GLY A 93 -12.82 -26.24 -1.87
C GLY A 93 -12.81 -24.88 -1.16
N PRO A 94 -12.75 -24.88 0.18
CA PRO A 94 -12.78 -23.65 0.95
C PRO A 94 -11.51 -22.83 0.74
N GLN A 95 -11.63 -21.51 0.87
CA GLN A 95 -10.48 -20.63 1.03
C GLN A 95 -9.66 -21.06 2.26
N ARG A 96 -8.33 -21.04 2.10
CA ARG A 96 -7.33 -21.26 3.15
C ARG A 96 -6.33 -20.10 3.20
N LEU A 97 -5.72 -19.92 4.36
CA LEU A 97 -4.58 -19.04 4.59
C LEU A 97 -3.30 -19.89 4.68
N GLY A 98 -2.29 -19.51 3.92
CA GLY A 98 -1.01 -20.20 3.83
C GLY A 98 0.17 -19.23 3.82
N VAL A 99 1.37 -19.80 3.83
CA VAL A 99 2.63 -19.05 3.81
C VAL A 99 3.56 -19.63 2.74
N GLN A 100 4.13 -18.75 1.92
CA GLN A 100 5.28 -19.04 1.06
C GLN A 100 6.57 -18.51 1.72
N LEU A 101 7.69 -19.20 1.54
CA LEU A 101 9.01 -18.80 2.07
C LEU A 101 9.81 -17.97 1.07
N THR A 102 9.58 -18.21 -0.21
CA THR A 102 10.08 -17.41 -1.33
C THR A 102 8.93 -17.16 -2.28
N GLN A 103 9.06 -16.18 -3.17
CA GLN A 103 8.07 -15.99 -4.21
C GLN A 103 7.91 -17.28 -5.02
N ASP A 104 6.66 -17.62 -5.36
CA ASP A 104 6.30 -18.78 -6.18
C ASP A 104 6.72 -20.15 -5.61
N SER A 105 7.08 -20.22 -4.32
CA SER A 105 7.30 -21.50 -3.63
C SER A 105 6.00 -22.23 -3.36
N ASP A 106 6.10 -23.51 -3.01
CA ASP A 106 4.99 -24.24 -2.41
C ASP A 106 4.49 -23.57 -1.12
N ILE A 107 3.25 -23.89 -0.75
CA ILE A 107 2.51 -23.21 0.31
C ILE A 107 2.47 -24.08 1.55
N ILE A 108 2.87 -23.52 2.69
CA ILE A 108 2.64 -24.12 4.01
C ILE A 108 1.22 -23.73 4.44
N ASP A 109 0.31 -24.70 4.50
CA ASP A 109 -1.10 -24.47 4.82
C ASP A 109 -1.34 -24.32 6.33
N ILE A 110 -1.18 -23.10 6.84
CA ILE A 110 -1.28 -22.82 8.28
C ILE A 110 -2.71 -22.97 8.82
N SER A 111 -3.73 -22.56 8.05
CA SER A 111 -5.13 -22.66 8.50
C SER A 111 -5.72 -24.06 8.36
N GLY A 112 -5.20 -24.86 7.42
CA GLY A 112 -5.58 -26.26 7.28
C GLY A 112 -4.94 -27.16 8.33
N VAL A 113 -3.75 -26.81 8.82
CA VAL A 113 -3.05 -27.55 9.89
C VAL A 113 -3.59 -27.19 11.27
N ASP A 114 -3.82 -25.91 11.54
CA ASP A 114 -4.37 -25.43 12.82
C ASP A 114 -5.68 -24.67 12.58
N SER A 115 -6.80 -25.33 12.85
CA SER A 115 -8.15 -24.75 12.69
C SER A 115 -8.44 -23.54 13.59
N SER A 116 -7.58 -23.25 14.59
CA SER A 116 -7.67 -22.03 15.37
C SER A 116 -7.13 -20.79 14.64
N ILE A 117 -6.37 -20.99 13.55
CA ILE A 117 -5.89 -19.93 12.68
C ILE A 117 -6.98 -19.62 11.65
N PRO A 118 -7.49 -18.36 11.59
CA PRO A 118 -8.50 -17.99 10.61
C PRO A 118 -8.03 -18.19 9.17
N ASN A 119 -8.95 -18.59 8.28
CA ASN A 119 -8.68 -18.88 6.87
C ASN A 119 -8.63 -17.64 5.95
N SER A 120 -8.59 -16.43 6.52
CA SER A 120 -8.45 -15.18 5.77
C SER A 120 -7.52 -14.24 6.53
N LEU A 121 -6.72 -13.46 5.80
CA LEU A 121 -5.73 -12.58 6.41
C LEU A 121 -6.38 -11.47 7.25
N VAL A 122 -7.52 -10.91 6.83
CA VAL A 122 -8.25 -9.91 7.63
C VAL A 122 -8.65 -10.49 8.98
N LYS A 123 -9.32 -11.65 9.02
CA LYS A 123 -9.70 -12.30 10.28
C LYS A 123 -8.49 -12.72 11.10
N PHE A 124 -7.42 -13.17 10.45
CA PHE A 124 -6.15 -13.51 11.10
C PHE A 124 -5.56 -12.31 11.84
N LEU A 125 -5.55 -11.13 11.20
CA LEU A 125 -5.03 -9.90 11.80
C LEU A 125 -5.94 -9.39 12.93
N HIS A 126 -7.27 -9.55 12.80
CA HIS A 126 -8.21 -9.24 13.87
C HIS A 126 -8.09 -10.18 15.08
N ALA A 127 -7.69 -11.43 14.86
CA ALA A 127 -7.53 -12.42 15.92
C ALA A 127 -6.29 -12.20 16.81
N GLY A 128 -5.44 -11.21 16.49
CA GLY A 128 -4.37 -10.74 17.37
C GLY A 128 -2.98 -11.26 17.02
N PRO A 129 -1.93 -10.67 17.64
CA PRO A 129 -0.53 -10.95 17.32
C PRO A 129 -0.10 -12.40 17.61
N GLU A 130 -0.80 -13.11 18.49
CA GLU A 130 -0.55 -14.52 18.80
C GLU A 130 -0.70 -15.43 17.58
N MET A 131 -1.50 -15.03 16.59
CA MET A 131 -1.67 -15.79 15.35
C MET A 131 -0.37 -15.84 14.54
N LEU A 132 0.38 -14.74 14.51
CA LEU A 132 1.69 -14.69 13.85
C LEU A 132 2.69 -15.63 14.52
N GLU A 133 2.71 -15.66 15.84
CA GLU A 133 3.59 -16.57 16.59
C GLU A 133 3.21 -18.04 16.40
N LYS A 134 1.92 -18.37 16.29
CA LYS A 134 1.46 -19.70 15.88
C LYS A 134 1.93 -20.05 14.47
N SER A 135 1.74 -19.15 13.51
CA SER A 135 2.17 -19.37 12.12
C SER A 135 3.68 -19.57 12.00
N LYS A 136 4.50 -18.78 12.72
CA LYS A 136 5.96 -18.97 12.75
C LYS A 136 6.35 -20.37 13.23
N ARG A 137 5.68 -20.90 14.25
CA ARG A 137 5.91 -22.28 14.74
C ARG A 137 5.55 -23.32 13.68
N LEU A 138 4.37 -23.21 13.06
CA LEU A 138 3.94 -24.12 12.01
C LEU A 138 4.87 -24.09 10.79
N VAL A 139 5.31 -22.90 10.39
CA VAL A 139 6.28 -22.73 9.30
C VAL A 139 7.63 -23.36 9.65
N ALA A 140 8.10 -23.23 10.89
CA ALA A 140 9.33 -23.87 11.35
C ALA A 140 9.23 -25.41 11.40
N GLU A 141 8.04 -25.96 11.62
CA GLU A 141 7.80 -27.40 11.54
C GLU A 141 7.79 -27.93 10.10
N GLY A 142 7.48 -27.08 9.11
CA GLY A 142 7.52 -27.42 7.69
C GLY A 142 6.53 -28.50 7.24
N LYS A 143 5.46 -28.74 8.02
CA LYS A 143 4.42 -29.72 7.70
C LYS A 143 3.35 -29.12 6.78
N SER A 144 2.67 -29.99 6.02
CA SER A 144 1.56 -29.62 5.11
C SER A 144 1.96 -28.66 3.98
N LEU A 145 2.97 -29.06 3.23
CA LEU A 145 3.39 -28.39 2.00
C LEU A 145 2.43 -28.76 0.86
N ILE A 146 1.78 -27.76 0.28
CA ILE A 146 0.88 -27.91 -0.87
C ILE A 146 1.61 -27.37 -2.11
N PRO A 147 1.75 -28.15 -3.18
CA PRO A 147 2.33 -27.68 -4.42
C PRO A 147 1.60 -26.45 -4.95
N LEU A 148 2.34 -25.42 -5.37
CA LEU A 148 1.72 -24.21 -5.93
C LEU A 148 0.86 -24.52 -7.18
N SER A 149 1.22 -25.57 -7.93
CA SER A 149 0.47 -26.06 -9.10
C SER A 149 -0.94 -26.57 -8.77
N ASP A 150 -1.17 -26.95 -7.51
CA ASP A 150 -2.41 -27.61 -7.08
C ASP A 150 -3.42 -26.60 -6.52
N VAL A 151 -3.08 -25.31 -6.53
CA VAL A 151 -3.91 -24.24 -5.97
C VAL A 151 -4.20 -23.12 -6.96
N ARG A 152 -5.26 -22.37 -6.66
CA ARG A 152 -5.53 -21.05 -7.23
C ARG A 152 -5.26 -20.01 -6.14
N LEU A 153 -4.34 -19.09 -6.41
CA LEU A 153 -4.12 -17.94 -5.55
C LEU A 153 -5.32 -16.99 -5.61
N LEU A 154 -5.75 -16.55 -4.44
CA LEU A 154 -6.79 -15.55 -4.23
C LEU A 154 -6.10 -14.22 -3.85
N PRO A 155 -6.82 -13.08 -3.86
CA PRO A 155 -6.27 -11.85 -3.27
C PRO A 155 -5.82 -12.14 -1.84
N PRO A 156 -4.62 -11.72 -1.40
CA PRO A 156 -4.14 -12.07 -0.08
C PRO A 156 -4.87 -11.29 1.03
N VAL A 157 -5.54 -10.20 0.68
CA VAL A 157 -6.51 -9.50 1.52
C VAL A 157 -7.85 -9.51 0.80
N SER A 158 -8.85 -10.18 1.38
CA SER A 158 -10.22 -10.16 0.88
C SER A 158 -11.15 -9.48 1.88
N SER A 159 -11.97 -8.55 1.39
CA SER A 159 -12.95 -7.79 2.19
C SER A 159 -12.36 -6.96 3.35
N PRO A 160 -11.39 -6.06 3.10
CA PRO A 160 -10.98 -5.08 4.12
C PRO A 160 -12.14 -4.12 4.45
N ASP A 161 -12.07 -3.43 5.60
CA ASP A 161 -13.00 -2.35 5.94
C ASP A 161 -12.87 -1.19 4.95
N LYS A 162 -11.62 -0.83 4.60
CA LYS A 162 -11.35 0.19 3.60
C LYS A 162 -10.10 -0.07 2.77
N ILE A 163 -10.17 0.42 1.53
CA ILE A 163 -9.04 0.63 0.65
C ILE A 163 -8.88 2.14 0.51
N ALA A 164 -7.90 2.71 1.22
CA ALA A 164 -7.52 4.09 1.05
C ALA A 164 -6.45 4.19 -0.04
N CYS A 165 -6.44 5.29 -0.78
CA CYS A 165 -5.53 5.47 -1.90
C CYS A 165 -4.98 6.90 -1.87
N VAL A 166 -3.72 7.07 -2.29
CA VAL A 166 -3.05 8.38 -2.32
C VAL A 166 -2.77 8.79 -3.76
N GLY A 167 -3.42 9.86 -4.21
CA GLY A 167 -3.16 10.42 -5.54
C GLY A 167 -1.94 11.33 -5.57
N LEU A 168 -1.32 11.46 -6.75
CA LEU A 168 -0.21 12.41 -6.99
C LEU A 168 0.96 12.23 -6.01
N ASN A 169 1.30 10.98 -5.68
CA ASN A 169 2.29 10.69 -4.65
C ASN A 169 3.67 10.24 -5.17
N TYR A 170 3.89 10.24 -6.48
CA TYR A 170 5.23 10.06 -7.07
C TYR A 170 5.67 11.34 -7.77
N ARG A 171 6.97 11.68 -7.63
CA ARG A 171 7.57 12.84 -8.30
C ARG A 171 7.37 12.79 -9.81
N GLY A 172 7.76 11.68 -10.45
CA GLY A 172 7.61 11.51 -11.90
C GLY A 172 6.16 11.65 -12.37
N HIS A 173 5.18 11.15 -11.62
CA HIS A 173 3.76 11.24 -11.99
C HIS A 173 3.22 12.68 -11.91
N CYS A 174 3.76 13.51 -11.01
CA CYS A 174 3.44 14.94 -10.99
C CYS A 174 4.12 15.69 -12.15
N GLU A 175 5.37 15.31 -12.46
CA GLU A 175 6.17 15.91 -13.54
C GLU A 175 5.56 15.65 -14.92
N GLU A 176 5.11 14.43 -15.23
CA GLU A 176 4.46 14.13 -16.53
C GLU A 176 3.15 14.93 -16.73
N GLN A 177 2.53 15.36 -15.62
CA GLN A 177 1.33 16.20 -15.62
C GLN A 177 1.63 17.70 -15.61
N ASN A 178 2.89 18.10 -15.47
CA ASN A 178 3.30 19.48 -15.19
C ASN A 178 2.54 20.07 -13.97
N ARG A 179 2.41 19.29 -12.89
CA ARG A 179 1.74 19.69 -11.64
C ARG A 179 2.73 19.88 -10.49
N PRO A 180 2.48 20.84 -9.58
CA PRO A 180 3.25 20.94 -8.36
C PRO A 180 3.00 19.73 -7.45
N PHE A 181 3.99 19.37 -6.64
CA PHE A 181 3.85 18.32 -5.65
C PHE A 181 2.84 18.76 -4.57
N PRO A 182 1.87 17.88 -4.20
CA PRO A 182 0.97 18.18 -3.10
C PRO A 182 1.71 18.47 -1.80
N GLN A 183 1.23 19.46 -1.04
CA GLN A 183 1.76 19.75 0.30
C GLN A 183 1.21 18.75 1.34
N GLU A 184 0.01 18.24 1.09
CA GLU A 184 -0.66 17.22 1.90
C GLU A 184 -1.11 16.07 0.99
N PRO A 185 -1.15 14.83 1.51
CA PRO A 185 -1.55 13.66 0.73
C PRO A 185 -3.02 13.76 0.29
N VAL A 186 -3.26 13.51 -0.99
CA VAL A 186 -4.59 13.54 -1.58
C VAL A 186 -5.24 12.17 -1.45
N PHE A 187 -6.04 11.98 -0.41
CA PHE A 187 -6.74 10.73 -0.16
C PHE A 187 -8.04 10.60 -0.96
N PHE A 188 -8.27 9.39 -1.45
CA PHE A 188 -9.54 8.89 -1.94
C PHE A 188 -9.68 7.40 -1.53
N SER A 189 -10.73 6.73 -1.97
CA SER A 189 -10.95 5.33 -1.65
C SER A 189 -11.35 4.51 -2.87
N LYS A 190 -11.14 3.20 -2.75
CA LYS A 190 -11.76 2.17 -3.58
C LYS A 190 -12.69 1.33 -2.72
N TRP A 191 -13.75 0.77 -3.30
CA TRP A 191 -14.59 -0.21 -2.59
C TRP A 191 -13.90 -1.56 -2.49
N SER A 192 -14.12 -2.29 -1.39
CA SER A 192 -13.59 -3.65 -1.22
C SER A 192 -14.08 -4.63 -2.30
N SER A 193 -15.26 -4.39 -2.87
CA SER A 193 -15.85 -5.22 -3.93
C SER A 193 -15.08 -5.22 -5.25
N CYS A 194 -14.19 -4.23 -5.49
CA CYS A 194 -13.40 -4.18 -6.73
C CYS A 194 -12.08 -4.97 -6.68
N ILE A 195 -11.76 -5.61 -5.53
CA ILE A 195 -10.54 -6.41 -5.39
C ILE A 195 -10.58 -7.62 -6.35
N ALA A 196 -9.49 -7.78 -7.11
CA ALA A 196 -9.23 -8.92 -7.97
C ALA A 196 -7.96 -9.66 -7.54
N GLY A 197 -7.90 -10.97 -7.80
CA GLY A 197 -6.74 -11.80 -7.48
C GLY A 197 -5.56 -11.59 -8.43
N PRO A 198 -4.39 -12.17 -8.12
CA PRO A 198 -3.16 -11.95 -8.88
C PRO A 198 -3.17 -12.46 -10.32
N ASN A 199 -4.07 -13.39 -10.63
CA ASN A 199 -4.27 -13.96 -11.97
C ASN A 199 -5.73 -13.86 -12.46
N ALA A 200 -6.51 -13.00 -11.82
CA ALA A 200 -7.92 -12.84 -12.16
C ALA A 200 -8.09 -12.11 -13.50
N GLU A 201 -9.11 -12.49 -14.24
CA GLU A 201 -9.64 -11.71 -15.34
C GLU A 201 -10.28 -10.43 -14.77
N VAL A 202 -9.99 -9.29 -15.39
CA VAL A 202 -10.53 -7.98 -15.02
C VAL A 202 -11.48 -7.55 -16.12
N LYS A 203 -12.75 -7.42 -15.78
CA LYS A 203 -13.78 -7.05 -16.75
C LYS A 203 -13.55 -5.62 -17.25
N HIS A 204 -13.49 -5.43 -18.56
CA HIS A 204 -13.53 -4.11 -19.17
C HIS A 204 -14.94 -3.51 -19.01
N PRO A 205 -15.12 -2.41 -18.27
CA PRO A 205 -16.43 -1.83 -18.07
C PRO A 205 -16.95 -1.21 -19.36
N SER A 206 -18.17 -1.53 -19.79
CA SER A 206 -18.76 -0.98 -21.03
C SER A 206 -19.05 0.54 -20.98
N ILE A 207 -18.91 1.13 -19.79
CA ILE A 207 -19.22 2.54 -19.49
C ILE A 207 -18.01 3.49 -19.63
N THR A 208 -16.86 2.97 -20.07
CA THR A 208 -15.62 3.73 -20.30
C THR A 208 -14.90 3.19 -21.53
N ASN A 209 -14.14 4.06 -22.20
CA ASN A 209 -13.15 3.70 -23.22
C ASN A 209 -11.74 4.21 -22.83
N GLU A 210 -11.58 4.72 -21.62
CA GLU A 210 -10.35 5.33 -21.10
C GLU A 210 -9.86 4.58 -19.86
N LEU A 211 -9.86 3.23 -19.91
CA LEU A 211 -9.39 2.38 -18.83
C LEU A 211 -7.85 2.38 -18.79
N ASP A 212 -7.26 2.72 -17.66
CA ASP A 212 -5.84 3.00 -17.52
C ASP A 212 -5.22 2.14 -16.40
N TRP A 213 -3.90 1.94 -16.46
CA TRP A 213 -3.10 1.19 -15.49
C TRP A 213 -2.38 2.12 -14.51
N GLU A 214 -2.21 1.65 -13.28
CA GLU A 214 -1.48 2.34 -12.21
C GLU A 214 -0.88 1.28 -11.27
N VAL A 215 0.39 0.88 -11.47
CA VAL A 215 1.06 -0.03 -10.51
C VAL A 215 1.36 0.72 -9.22
N GLU A 216 1.09 0.11 -8.07
CA GLU A 216 1.32 0.71 -6.76
C GLU A 216 1.86 -0.28 -5.74
N LEU A 217 2.70 0.22 -4.82
CA LEU A 217 2.98 -0.46 -3.55
C LEU A 217 1.73 -0.30 -2.67
N ALA A 218 1.23 -1.41 -2.14
CA ALA A 218 0.13 -1.41 -1.19
C ALA A 218 0.61 -1.82 0.21
N VAL A 219 0.19 -1.06 1.21
CA VAL A 219 0.48 -1.27 2.63
C VAL A 219 -0.72 -1.95 3.28
N VAL A 220 -0.48 -3.04 4.01
CA VAL A 220 -1.52 -3.73 4.78
C VAL A 220 -1.34 -3.41 6.26
N ILE A 221 -2.39 -2.87 6.88
CA ILE A 221 -2.40 -2.52 8.30
C ILE A 221 -2.54 -3.80 9.14
N GLY A 222 -1.64 -4.01 10.10
CA GLY A 222 -1.66 -5.17 11.00
C GLY A 222 -2.26 -4.89 12.37
N LYS A 223 -2.24 -3.63 12.80
CA LYS A 223 -2.71 -3.21 14.12
C LYS A 223 -3.55 -1.96 14.00
N ARG A 224 -4.64 -1.90 14.78
CA ARG A 224 -5.50 -0.71 14.87
C ARG A 224 -4.66 0.55 15.07
N ALA A 225 -4.79 1.55 14.19
CA ALA A 225 -4.09 2.82 14.27
C ALA A 225 -5.09 3.97 14.38
N HIS A 226 -4.91 4.85 15.37
CA HIS A 226 -5.71 6.04 15.55
C HIS A 226 -4.83 7.15 16.12
N ALA A 227 -4.77 8.29 15.42
CA ALA A 227 -3.93 9.43 15.76
C ALA A 227 -2.48 9.01 16.10
N VAL A 228 -1.89 8.12 15.29
CA VAL A 228 -0.54 7.61 15.54
C VAL A 228 0.50 8.61 15.03
N ARG A 229 1.61 8.78 15.76
CA ARG A 229 2.73 9.62 15.31
C ARG A 229 3.42 8.96 14.11
N PRO A 230 4.07 9.73 13.21
CA PRO A 230 4.82 9.16 12.09
C PRO A 230 5.88 8.15 12.53
N THR A 231 6.59 8.43 13.62
CA THR A 231 7.64 7.53 14.17
C THR A 231 7.11 6.17 14.62
N ASP A 232 5.82 6.08 14.94
CA ASP A 232 5.19 4.85 15.43
C ASP A 232 4.37 4.16 14.32
N ALA A 233 4.19 4.82 13.16
CA ALA A 233 3.27 4.38 12.12
C ALA A 233 3.65 3.00 11.54
N MET A 234 4.95 2.74 11.38
CA MET A 234 5.45 1.46 10.86
C MET A 234 5.17 0.28 11.81
N ASP A 235 4.94 0.50 13.10
CA ASP A 235 4.54 -0.55 14.04
C ASP A 235 3.13 -1.06 13.77
N HIS A 236 2.32 -0.27 13.06
CA HIS A 236 0.96 -0.62 12.68
C HIS A 236 0.87 -1.33 11.32
N VAL A 237 1.96 -1.36 10.55
CA VAL A 237 2.04 -2.06 9.26
C VAL A 237 2.31 -3.54 9.51
N PHE A 238 1.53 -4.42 8.86
CA PHE A 238 1.79 -5.85 8.80
C PHE A 238 2.80 -6.20 7.71
N GLY A 239 2.62 -5.60 6.54
CA GLY A 239 3.40 -5.93 5.37
C GLY A 239 2.96 -5.20 4.12
N PHE A 240 3.51 -5.65 3.00
CA PHE A 240 3.38 -5.01 1.71
C PHE A 240 2.91 -5.99 0.65
N THR A 241 2.20 -5.49 -0.35
CA THR A 241 1.76 -6.27 -1.51
C THR A 241 1.77 -5.39 -2.76
N VAL A 242 1.59 -5.97 -3.94
CA VAL A 242 1.45 -5.23 -5.20
C VAL A 242 -0.03 -4.95 -5.43
N ALA A 243 -0.34 -3.75 -5.92
CA ALA A 243 -1.66 -3.38 -6.36
C ALA A 243 -1.64 -2.78 -7.78
N GLN A 244 -2.79 -2.84 -8.44
CA GLN A 244 -3.11 -2.05 -9.62
C GLN A 244 -4.32 -1.16 -9.30
N ASP A 245 -4.17 0.16 -9.43
CA ASP A 245 -5.27 1.13 -9.31
C ASP A 245 -5.88 1.43 -10.68
N ILE A 246 -6.51 0.41 -11.28
CA ILE A 246 -7.11 0.53 -12.61
C ILE A 246 -8.16 1.64 -12.59
N THR A 247 -8.04 2.57 -13.53
CA THR A 247 -8.79 3.82 -13.51
C THR A 247 -9.52 4.06 -14.83
N ALA A 248 -10.83 4.26 -14.78
CA ALA A 248 -11.62 4.82 -15.88
C ALA A 248 -11.47 6.35 -15.91
N ARG A 249 -10.55 6.86 -16.73
CA ARG A 249 -10.11 8.28 -16.69
C ARG A 249 -11.21 9.26 -17.07
N ASP A 250 -12.12 8.87 -17.93
CA ASP A 250 -13.28 9.66 -18.30
C ASP A 250 -14.21 9.90 -17.09
N TRP A 251 -14.36 8.92 -16.20
CA TRP A 251 -15.12 9.03 -14.93
C TRP A 251 -14.38 9.78 -13.82
N GLN A 252 -13.05 9.86 -13.89
CA GLN A 252 -12.22 10.62 -12.94
C GLN A 252 -12.31 12.14 -13.18
N LYS A 253 -12.57 12.57 -14.42
CA LYS A 253 -12.61 13.99 -14.83
C LYS A 253 -13.83 14.72 -14.28
N LYS A 254 -13.71 16.06 -14.10
CA LYS A 254 -14.78 16.94 -13.58
C LYS A 254 -16.09 16.89 -14.39
N SER A 255 -16.02 16.57 -15.68
CA SER A 255 -17.18 16.40 -16.56
C SER A 255 -18.09 15.25 -16.14
N ARG A 256 -17.59 14.31 -15.32
CA ARG A 256 -18.36 13.18 -14.77
C ARG A 256 -18.25 13.18 -13.25
N ASN A 257 -19.33 12.78 -12.58
CA ASN A 257 -19.34 12.58 -11.12
C ASN A 257 -18.76 13.76 -10.29
N GLY A 258 -18.86 14.99 -10.79
CA GLY A 258 -18.30 16.18 -10.14
C GLY A 258 -16.76 16.16 -9.95
N GLY A 259 -16.04 15.27 -10.63
CA GLY A 259 -14.59 15.09 -10.46
C GLY A 259 -14.18 14.28 -9.23
N GLN A 260 -15.12 13.60 -8.55
CA GLN A 260 -14.81 12.66 -7.47
C GLN A 260 -14.28 11.34 -8.06
N TRP A 261 -13.16 10.84 -7.52
CA TRP A 261 -12.43 9.72 -8.14
C TRP A 261 -13.01 8.33 -7.84
N LEU A 262 -13.81 8.19 -6.77
CA LEU A 262 -14.33 6.90 -6.29
C LEU A 262 -14.94 6.03 -7.40
N LEU A 263 -15.85 6.58 -8.20
CA LEU A 263 -16.54 5.81 -9.25
C LEU A 263 -15.62 5.41 -10.41
N GLY A 264 -14.67 6.28 -10.77
CA GLY A 264 -13.68 5.99 -11.81
C GLY A 264 -12.66 4.93 -11.39
N LYS A 265 -12.52 4.71 -10.07
CA LYS A 265 -11.51 3.81 -9.50
C LYS A 265 -12.10 2.59 -8.80
N SER A 266 -13.41 2.36 -8.81
CA SER A 266 -14.02 1.26 -8.04
C SER A 266 -14.92 0.35 -8.88
N MET A 267 -14.69 0.29 -10.18
CA MET A 267 -15.40 -0.66 -11.05
C MET A 267 -14.95 -2.09 -10.74
N ASP A 268 -15.82 -3.08 -10.95
CA ASP A 268 -15.52 -4.47 -10.58
C ASP A 268 -14.19 -4.96 -11.17
N GLY A 269 -13.35 -5.56 -10.32
CA GLY A 269 -12.02 -6.04 -10.70
C GLY A 269 -10.94 -4.98 -10.88
N SER A 270 -11.25 -3.69 -10.71
CA SER A 270 -10.29 -2.58 -10.89
C SER A 270 -9.21 -2.46 -9.80
N CYS A 271 -9.15 -3.40 -8.85
CA CYS A 271 -8.11 -3.47 -7.83
C CYS A 271 -7.44 -4.86 -7.77
N PRO A 272 -6.69 -5.30 -8.81
CA PRO A 272 -5.83 -6.46 -8.66
C PRO A 272 -4.85 -6.26 -7.49
N LEU A 273 -4.79 -7.23 -6.57
CA LEU A 273 -4.03 -7.16 -5.32
C LEU A 273 -3.35 -8.50 -5.05
N GLY A 274 -2.04 -8.49 -4.77
CA GLY A 274 -1.29 -9.71 -4.48
C GLY A 274 0.16 -9.74 -4.97
N PRO A 275 0.72 -10.94 -5.25
CA PRO A 275 0.14 -12.27 -5.04
C PRO A 275 0.10 -12.70 -3.57
N SER A 276 0.89 -12.04 -2.73
CA SER A 276 1.02 -12.31 -1.30
C SER A 276 1.14 -10.99 -0.51
N VAL A 277 0.89 -11.03 0.80
CA VAL A 277 1.36 -9.97 1.70
C VAL A 277 2.69 -10.39 2.30
N VAL A 278 3.74 -9.69 1.92
CA VAL A 278 5.10 -9.89 2.41
C VAL A 278 5.25 -9.18 3.74
N LEU A 279 5.65 -9.90 4.79
CA LEU A 279 5.88 -9.29 6.11
C LEU A 279 6.89 -8.14 6.01
N LYS A 280 6.63 -7.06 6.74
CA LYS A 280 7.49 -5.86 6.68
C LYS A 280 8.95 -6.16 7.04
N GLU A 281 9.19 -7.14 7.91
CA GLU A 281 10.54 -7.54 8.36
C GLU A 281 11.34 -8.25 7.26
N VAL A 282 10.70 -8.71 6.19
CA VAL A 282 11.36 -9.30 5.00
C VAL A 282 11.87 -8.22 4.06
N VAL A 283 11.23 -7.05 4.07
CA VAL A 283 11.50 -5.95 3.15
C VAL A 283 12.60 -5.08 3.75
N ALA A 284 13.80 -5.13 3.15
CA ALA A 284 14.97 -4.44 3.67
C ALA A 284 14.77 -2.91 3.75
N ASP A 285 14.23 -2.31 2.69
CA ASP A 285 13.84 -0.90 2.67
C ASP A 285 12.60 -0.72 1.78
N PRO A 286 11.41 -0.41 2.35
CA PRO A 286 10.20 -0.19 1.56
C PRO A 286 10.25 1.11 0.74
N TYR A 287 11.25 1.97 0.97
CA TYR A 287 11.48 3.22 0.25
C TYR A 287 12.55 3.10 -0.84
N ALA A 288 13.00 1.90 -1.18
CA ALA A 288 14.00 1.68 -2.22
C ALA A 288 13.66 0.51 -3.15
N LEU A 289 12.38 0.27 -3.42
CA LEU A 289 11.93 -0.88 -4.22
C LEU A 289 11.71 -0.49 -5.69
N PRO A 290 12.40 -1.13 -6.65
CA PRO A 290 12.05 -1.03 -8.06
C PRO A 290 10.60 -1.48 -8.30
N ILE A 291 9.88 -0.70 -9.08
CA ILE A 291 8.46 -0.88 -9.40
C ILE A 291 8.26 -0.72 -10.91
N CYS A 292 7.56 -1.67 -11.54
CA CYS A 292 7.27 -1.58 -12.97
C CYS A 292 5.90 -2.15 -13.36
N CYS A 293 5.41 -1.67 -14.51
CA CYS A 293 4.20 -2.15 -15.16
C CYS A 293 4.47 -2.38 -16.65
N LYS A 294 4.04 -3.55 -17.16
CA LYS A 294 4.03 -3.88 -18.59
C LYS A 294 2.60 -4.11 -19.05
N VAL A 295 2.30 -3.70 -20.28
CA VAL A 295 1.04 -4.05 -20.97
C VAL A 295 1.41 -4.76 -22.26
N ASN A 296 0.92 -6.00 -22.44
CA ASN A 296 1.28 -6.88 -23.55
C ASN A 296 2.80 -7.06 -23.71
N GLY A 297 3.51 -7.21 -22.58
CA GLY A 297 4.97 -7.33 -22.54
C GLY A 297 5.74 -6.03 -22.77
N VAL A 298 5.08 -4.93 -23.13
CA VAL A 298 5.71 -3.62 -23.36
C VAL A 298 5.77 -2.85 -22.05
N LEU A 299 6.97 -2.42 -21.64
CA LEU A 299 7.17 -1.58 -20.45
C LEU A 299 6.42 -0.25 -20.58
N LYS A 300 5.60 0.06 -19.58
CA LYS A 300 4.78 1.29 -19.50
C LYS A 300 5.19 2.18 -18.34
N GLN A 301 5.43 1.60 -17.16
CA GLN A 301 5.90 2.30 -15.96
C GLN A 301 7.18 1.62 -15.46
N GLU A 302 8.16 2.42 -15.05
CA GLU A 302 9.43 2.00 -14.43
C GLU A 302 9.90 3.11 -13.50
N SER A 303 10.04 2.82 -12.21
CA SER A 303 10.41 3.79 -11.18
C SER A 303 10.92 3.06 -9.93
N ASN A 304 11.03 3.77 -8.81
CA ASN A 304 11.41 3.25 -7.50
C ASN A 304 10.55 3.92 -6.40
N THR A 305 10.23 3.20 -5.33
CA THR A 305 9.43 3.74 -4.21
C THR A 305 10.13 4.88 -3.45
N ASN A 306 11.41 5.14 -3.71
CA ASN A 306 12.12 6.34 -3.23
C ASN A 306 11.50 7.65 -3.76
N GLU A 307 10.76 7.59 -4.87
CA GLU A 307 10.08 8.73 -5.48
C GLU A 307 8.79 9.13 -4.76
N LEU A 308 8.32 8.34 -3.79
CA LEU A 308 7.17 8.69 -2.97
C LEU A 308 7.38 10.08 -2.33
N ILE A 309 6.46 11.01 -2.61
CA ILE A 309 6.45 12.38 -2.10
C ILE A 309 6.10 12.36 -0.61
N HIS A 310 4.99 11.70 -0.26
CA HIS A 310 4.57 11.42 1.10
C HIS A 310 4.88 9.95 1.41
N LYS A 311 5.80 9.74 2.37
CA LYS A 311 6.28 8.42 2.79
C LYS A 311 5.21 7.65 3.59
N ILE A 312 5.38 6.33 3.69
CA ILE A 312 4.42 5.37 4.25
C ILE A 312 4.07 5.72 5.70
N ASP A 313 5.08 6.03 6.50
CA ASP A 313 4.95 6.48 7.88
C ASP A 313 4.08 7.75 8.00
N TYR A 314 4.30 8.72 7.12
CA TYR A 314 3.52 9.95 7.08
C TYR A 314 2.08 9.73 6.63
N ILE A 315 1.83 8.96 5.55
CA ILE A 315 0.45 8.72 5.06
C ILE A 315 -0.38 7.89 6.06
N VAL A 316 0.23 6.90 6.72
CA VAL A 316 -0.44 6.10 7.78
C VAL A 316 -0.78 7.01 8.97
N SER A 317 0.19 7.81 9.42
CA SER A 317 -0.03 8.77 10.50
C SER A 317 -1.14 9.76 10.15
N PHE A 318 -1.04 10.43 9.00
CA PHE A 318 -2.01 11.42 8.52
C PHE A 318 -3.42 10.84 8.47
N LEU A 319 -3.59 9.71 7.78
CA LEU A 319 -4.91 9.09 7.64
C LEU A 319 -5.47 8.64 9.00
N SER A 320 -4.63 8.14 9.91
CA SER A 320 -5.07 7.70 11.24
C SER A 320 -5.64 8.83 12.12
N HIS A 321 -5.28 10.09 11.85
CA HIS A 321 -5.86 11.26 12.53
C HIS A 321 -7.24 11.63 11.96
N CYS A 322 -7.52 11.27 10.71
CA CYS A 322 -8.82 11.47 10.07
C CYS A 322 -9.81 10.35 10.38
N CYS A 323 -9.35 9.09 10.36
CA CYS A 323 -10.17 7.92 10.65
C CYS A 323 -9.33 6.80 11.29
N THR A 324 -9.97 5.90 12.04
CA THR A 324 -9.26 4.73 12.59
C THR A 324 -8.93 3.75 11.46
N LEU A 325 -7.67 3.37 11.34
CA LEU A 325 -7.23 2.23 10.53
C LEU A 325 -7.40 0.93 11.32
N LEU A 326 -7.92 -0.10 10.67
CA LEU A 326 -8.21 -1.41 11.24
C LEU A 326 -7.25 -2.47 10.67
N PRO A 327 -6.96 -3.53 11.43
CA PRO A 327 -6.20 -4.66 10.89
C PRO A 327 -6.86 -5.22 9.62
N GLY A 328 -6.08 -5.36 8.55
CA GLY A 328 -6.55 -5.77 7.22
C GLY A 328 -6.83 -4.61 6.27
N ASP A 329 -6.91 -3.36 6.74
CA ASP A 329 -7.04 -2.21 5.83
C ASP A 329 -5.85 -2.11 4.88
N VAL A 330 -6.13 -1.60 3.68
CA VAL A 330 -5.15 -1.46 2.61
C VAL A 330 -4.97 0.02 2.27
N ILE A 331 -3.72 0.46 2.15
CA ILE A 331 -3.36 1.78 1.63
C ILE A 331 -2.57 1.62 0.33
N LEU A 332 -3.17 2.07 -0.77
CA LEU A 332 -2.56 2.23 -2.08
C LEU A 332 -1.76 3.54 -2.09
N THR A 333 -0.44 3.43 -2.28
CA THR A 333 0.49 4.54 -1.97
C THR A 333 0.69 5.55 -3.09
N GLY A 334 0.02 5.36 -4.23
CA GLY A 334 0.19 6.14 -5.45
C GLY A 334 1.02 5.40 -6.49
N THR A 335 0.97 5.90 -7.72
CA THR A 335 1.60 5.30 -8.90
C THR A 335 2.69 6.19 -9.50
N PRO A 336 3.76 5.64 -10.08
CA PRO A 336 4.78 6.39 -10.81
C PRO A 336 4.31 6.91 -12.18
N ALA A 337 5.18 7.66 -12.86
CA ALA A 337 4.96 8.10 -14.24
C ALA A 337 4.75 6.92 -15.22
N GLY A 338 4.17 7.21 -16.38
CA GLY A 338 3.97 6.25 -17.46
C GLY A 338 2.56 5.69 -17.56
N VAL A 339 1.58 6.33 -16.92
CA VAL A 339 0.16 6.00 -17.09
C VAL A 339 -0.29 6.37 -18.51
N GLY A 340 -1.25 5.62 -19.03
CA GLY A 340 -1.71 5.71 -20.42
C GLY A 340 -2.28 7.07 -20.82
N VAL A 341 -2.99 7.74 -19.91
CA VAL A 341 -3.62 9.05 -20.17
C VAL A 341 -2.63 10.19 -20.46
N PHE A 342 -1.37 10.07 -20.02
CA PHE A 342 -0.33 11.08 -20.25
C PHE A 342 0.69 10.69 -21.33
N ARG A 343 0.48 9.54 -21.99
CA ARG A 343 1.25 9.16 -23.17
C ARG A 343 0.86 10.01 -24.39
N ASN A 344 1.77 10.08 -25.36
CA ASN A 344 1.53 10.73 -26.65
C ASN A 344 1.84 9.76 -27.81
N PRO A 345 0.83 9.21 -28.51
CA PRO A 345 -0.61 9.39 -28.26
C PRO A 345 -1.05 8.74 -26.94
N GLN A 346 -2.22 9.13 -26.43
CA GLN A 346 -2.85 8.48 -25.28
C GLN A 346 -3.09 7.00 -25.58
N GLU A 347 -2.96 6.18 -24.54
CA GLU A 347 -3.12 4.73 -24.63
C GLU A 347 -4.01 4.26 -23.48
N PHE A 348 -4.92 3.33 -23.77
CA PHE A 348 -5.86 2.77 -22.80
C PHE A 348 -6.01 1.28 -23.02
N LEU A 349 -6.32 0.57 -21.94
CA LEU A 349 -6.56 -0.87 -21.91
C LEU A 349 -7.79 -1.24 -22.72
N LYS A 350 -7.73 -2.39 -23.37
CA LYS A 350 -8.79 -2.99 -24.18
C LYS A 350 -9.00 -4.45 -23.80
N PRO A 351 -10.18 -5.03 -24.08
CA PRO A 351 -10.36 -6.48 -23.99
C PRO A 351 -9.27 -7.24 -24.76
N GLY A 352 -8.67 -8.22 -24.10
CA GLY A 352 -7.52 -8.99 -24.57
C GLY A 352 -6.15 -8.51 -24.08
N ASP A 353 -6.05 -7.27 -23.56
CA ASP A 353 -4.79 -6.77 -23.02
C ASP A 353 -4.39 -7.50 -21.74
N VAL A 354 -3.08 -7.73 -21.58
CA VAL A 354 -2.49 -8.35 -20.39
C VAL A 354 -1.63 -7.34 -19.66
N ILE A 355 -1.96 -7.09 -18.40
CA ILE A 355 -1.21 -6.21 -17.50
C ILE A 355 -0.32 -7.08 -16.61
N GLU A 356 0.97 -6.77 -16.57
CA GLU A 356 1.93 -7.36 -15.63
C GLU A 356 2.49 -6.26 -14.73
N SER A 357 2.40 -6.44 -13.41
CA SER A 357 2.84 -5.44 -12.42
C SER A 357 3.77 -6.09 -11.42
N GLU A 358 4.90 -5.47 -11.16
CA GLU A 358 5.96 -6.09 -10.36
C GLU A 358 6.61 -5.05 -9.44
N ILE A 359 6.85 -5.47 -8.20
CA ILE A 359 7.65 -4.73 -7.24
C ILE A 359 8.70 -5.70 -6.70
N GLU A 360 9.98 -5.34 -6.86
CA GLU A 360 11.09 -6.19 -6.47
C GLU A 360 11.01 -6.55 -4.98
N GLY A 361 11.27 -7.81 -4.66
CA GLY A 361 11.18 -8.34 -3.30
C GLY A 361 9.75 -8.57 -2.80
N ILE A 362 8.72 -7.98 -3.43
CA ILE A 362 7.32 -8.13 -3.03
C ILE A 362 6.60 -9.20 -3.85
N GLY A 363 6.54 -9.03 -5.17
CA GLY A 363 5.89 -10.01 -6.05
C GLY A 363 5.44 -9.45 -7.39
N LYS A 364 4.70 -10.29 -8.12
CA LYS A 364 4.20 -9.97 -9.46
C LYS A 364 2.72 -10.33 -9.63
N LEU A 365 1.98 -9.44 -10.28
CA LEU A 365 0.60 -9.64 -10.76
C LEU A 365 0.59 -9.85 -12.27
N LYS A 366 -0.37 -10.64 -12.76
CA LYS A 366 -0.66 -10.80 -14.18
C LYS A 366 -2.16 -10.92 -14.41
N ASN A 367 -2.79 -9.88 -14.92
CA ASN A 367 -4.24 -9.81 -15.11
C ASN A 367 -4.59 -9.58 -16.58
N THR A 368 -5.60 -10.30 -17.08
CA THR A 368 -6.11 -10.14 -18.45
C THR A 368 -7.38 -9.31 -18.43
N ILE A 369 -7.49 -8.34 -19.32
CA ILE A 369 -8.70 -7.54 -19.52
C ILE A 369 -9.69 -8.35 -20.38
N VAL A 370 -10.94 -8.50 -19.94
CA VAL A 370 -11.98 -9.31 -20.63
C VAL A 370 -13.27 -8.59 -20.93
#